data_AF-K8XGG6-F1
#
_entry.id   AF-K8XGG6-F1
#
_cell.length_a   1.000
_cell.length_b   1.000
_cell.length_c   1.000
_cell.angle_alpha   90.00
_cell.angle_beta   90.00
_cell.angle_gamma   90.00
#
_symmetry.space_group_name_H-M   'P 1'
#
loop_
_entity.id
_entity.type
_entity.pdbx_description
1 polymer ?
#
loop_
_entity_poly.entity_id
_entity_poly.type
_entity_poly.pdbx_seq_one_letter_code
_entity_poly.pdbx_strand_id
1 'polypeptide(L)'
;MAITDIKEFAHLTEADIESLGRELDAIRLDVEDSRGVRDARYIRRAIRAQRLLELGGRLALFGSRYRPAWLAGTAMLSLSKIIENMELGHNVMHGQWDWMNDPEIHSMSWEWDQTGPSEHWKRAHNYSHHTFTNIVGMDSDVGFGILRMTRDEEWRPINLLQPFANIILAATFEWGIALHDLTFAAELEGAEKGQLNSQANKDFGRKIFRQVGKDFLLFPVLAGPAWKSTLTANATANLVRNLWAYVVIFCGHFPDGAEKFTVDEYENETRHEWYLRQMLGSANFDSGKVMGFMSGNLSYQIEHHLFPDLPSNRYPEIAVKVRALCEKYDLPYTTGSLAKQYLLALRTIHKLALPDRFLRATADDAPETSSERKFRDARDAGAAMVETLRTDPVTGQRRGLLSALRARAEAKIPRRRR
;
A
#
# COMPACT_ATOMS: atom_id res chain seq x y z
N MET A 1 8.03 18.57 6.74
CA MET A 1 9.36 18.18 6.29
C MET A 1 9.43 16.71 6.49
N ALA A 2 9.66 16.01 5.38
CA ALA A 2 10.04 14.61 5.38
C ALA A 2 11.37 14.42 6.12
N ILE A 3 11.62 13.18 6.54
CA ILE A 3 12.82 12.77 7.27
C ILE A 3 14.04 12.91 6.35
N THR A 4 15.09 13.56 6.86
CA THR A 4 16.39 13.71 6.16
C THR A 4 17.52 12.90 6.79
N ASP A 5 17.30 12.36 7.99
CA ASP A 5 18.22 11.46 8.68
C ASP A 5 17.42 10.39 9.43
N ILE A 6 17.29 9.21 8.84
CA ILE A 6 16.51 8.11 9.42
C ILE A 6 17.13 7.59 10.72
N LYS A 7 18.44 7.72 10.90
CA LYS A 7 19.16 7.23 12.08
C LYS A 7 18.87 8.10 13.29
N GLU A 8 18.94 9.42 13.10
CA GLU A 8 18.52 10.39 14.11
C GLU A 8 17.03 10.25 14.41
N PHE A 9 16.18 10.16 13.38
CA PHE A 9 14.75 9.98 13.58
C PHE A 9 14.44 8.72 14.40
N ALA A 10 15.03 7.59 14.03
CA ALA A 10 14.80 6.30 14.67
C ALA A 10 15.45 6.18 16.07
N HIS A 11 16.37 7.10 16.42
CA HIS A 11 17.20 7.03 17.62
C HIS A 11 18.06 5.75 17.69
N LEU A 12 18.51 5.25 16.53
CA LEU A 12 19.33 4.04 16.41
C LEU A 12 20.78 4.37 16.07
N THR A 13 21.72 3.49 16.44
CA THR A 13 23.09 3.57 15.93
C THR A 13 23.16 2.88 14.57
N GLU A 14 24.24 3.10 13.83
CA GLU A 14 24.54 2.34 12.62
C GLU A 14 24.61 0.83 12.91
N ALA A 15 25.28 0.43 14.00
CA ALA A 15 25.35 -0.98 14.41
C ALA A 15 23.99 -1.60 14.75
N ASP A 16 23.05 -0.80 15.28
CA ASP A 16 21.69 -1.27 15.55
C ASP A 16 20.94 -1.54 14.26
N ILE A 17 21.07 -0.65 13.29
CA ILE A 17 20.42 -0.77 11.97
C ILE A 17 21.00 -1.96 11.22
N GLU A 18 22.32 -2.16 11.26
CA GLU A 18 22.96 -3.34 10.69
C GLU A 18 22.52 -4.66 11.35
N SER A 19 22.34 -4.66 12.68
CA SER A 19 21.82 -5.84 13.38
C SER A 19 20.36 -6.10 13.02
N LEU A 20 19.52 -5.06 12.97
CA LEU A 20 18.12 -5.16 12.55
C LEU A 20 18.02 -5.73 11.14
N GLY A 21 18.80 -5.20 10.20
CA GLY A 21 18.82 -5.66 8.81
C GLY A 21 19.20 -7.14 8.67
N ARG A 22 20.23 -7.60 9.39
CA ARG A 22 20.61 -9.02 9.41
C ARG A 22 19.53 -9.93 9.98
N GLU A 23 18.80 -9.48 11.01
CA GLU A 23 17.70 -10.25 11.59
C GLU A 23 16.47 -10.29 10.66
N LEU A 24 16.22 -9.22 9.90
CA LEU A 24 15.20 -9.21 8.84
C LEU A 24 15.58 -10.13 7.67
N ASP A 25 16.84 -10.13 7.24
CA ASP A 25 17.33 -11.08 6.24
C ASP A 25 17.19 -12.53 6.73
N ALA A 26 17.43 -12.81 8.02
CA ALA A 26 17.19 -14.14 8.59
C ALA A 26 15.71 -14.54 8.53
N ILE A 27 14.78 -13.59 8.78
CA ILE A 27 13.34 -13.84 8.62
C ILE A 27 12.99 -14.20 7.18
N ARG A 28 13.58 -13.49 6.20
CA ARG A 28 13.40 -13.79 4.78
C ARG A 28 13.87 -15.21 4.45
N LEU A 29 15.11 -15.54 4.83
CA LEU A 29 15.71 -16.84 4.56
C LEU A 29 14.88 -17.99 5.16
N ASP A 30 14.42 -17.85 6.41
CA ASP A 30 13.54 -18.83 7.05
C ASP A 30 12.27 -19.12 6.22
N VAL A 31 11.70 -18.10 5.58
CA VAL A 31 10.50 -18.27 4.73
C VAL A 31 10.87 -18.87 3.38
N GLU A 32 11.97 -18.43 2.77
CA GLU A 32 12.45 -18.98 1.50
C GLU A 32 12.84 -20.46 1.60
N ASP A 33 13.40 -20.88 2.72
CA ASP A 33 13.79 -22.27 2.99
C ASP A 33 12.59 -23.15 3.37
N SER A 34 11.56 -22.58 3.99
CA SER A 34 10.38 -23.33 4.46
C SER A 34 9.19 -23.33 3.50
N ARG A 35 9.17 -22.45 2.48
CA ARG A 35 8.07 -22.40 1.50
C ARG A 35 8.00 -23.69 0.68
N GLY A 36 6.78 -24.14 0.38
CA GLY A 36 6.59 -25.38 -0.37
C GLY A 36 5.15 -25.78 -0.58
N VAL A 37 4.84 -27.08 -0.40
CA VAL A 37 3.55 -27.67 -0.77
C VAL A 37 2.35 -27.04 -0.02
N ARG A 38 2.57 -26.49 1.18
CA ARG A 38 1.52 -25.74 1.91
C ARG A 38 1.11 -24.49 1.15
N ASP A 39 2.08 -23.71 0.70
CA ASP A 39 1.89 -22.42 0.03
C ASP A 39 1.37 -22.62 -1.40
N ALA A 40 1.92 -23.61 -2.12
CA ALA A 40 1.42 -23.98 -3.44
C ALA A 40 -0.05 -24.46 -3.41
N ARG A 41 -0.47 -25.18 -2.35
CA ARG A 41 -1.89 -25.55 -2.17
C ARG A 41 -2.76 -24.34 -1.84
N TYR A 42 -2.23 -23.37 -1.11
CA TYR A 42 -2.95 -22.15 -0.77
C TYR A 42 -3.30 -21.37 -2.03
N ILE A 43 -2.31 -21.02 -2.87
CA ILE A 43 -2.56 -20.19 -4.06
C ILE A 43 -3.48 -20.89 -5.07
N ARG A 44 -3.30 -22.21 -5.28
CA ARG A 44 -4.18 -23.01 -6.15
C ARG A 44 -5.62 -23.05 -5.64
N ARG A 45 -5.84 -23.04 -4.32
CA ARG A 45 -7.18 -22.96 -3.73
C ARG A 45 -7.78 -21.56 -3.88
N ALA A 46 -6.98 -20.51 -3.70
CA ALA A 46 -7.41 -19.13 -3.92
C ALA A 46 -7.88 -18.92 -5.36
N ILE A 47 -7.07 -19.35 -6.35
CA ILE A 47 -7.42 -19.33 -7.78
C ILE A 47 -8.71 -20.11 -8.05
N ARG A 48 -8.84 -21.32 -7.50
CA ARG A 48 -10.06 -22.12 -7.67
C ARG A 48 -11.29 -21.41 -7.08
N ALA A 49 -11.18 -20.85 -5.89
CA ALA A 49 -12.28 -20.13 -5.24
C ALA A 49 -12.71 -18.91 -6.06
N GLN A 50 -11.75 -18.12 -6.53
CA GLN A 50 -11.99 -16.97 -7.41
C GLN A 50 -12.69 -17.39 -8.71
N ARG A 51 -12.18 -18.41 -9.42
CA ARG A 51 -12.77 -18.91 -10.68
C ARG A 51 -14.19 -19.45 -10.49
N LEU A 52 -14.47 -20.11 -9.35
CA LEU A 52 -15.81 -20.60 -9.01
C LEU A 52 -16.78 -19.46 -8.71
N LEU A 53 -16.32 -18.42 -8.01
CA LEU A 53 -17.11 -17.21 -7.76
C LEU A 53 -17.42 -16.47 -9.08
N GLU A 54 -16.42 -16.33 -9.96
CA GLU A 54 -16.61 -15.73 -11.28
C GLU A 54 -17.67 -16.51 -12.07
N LEU A 55 -17.46 -17.82 -12.25
CA LEU A 55 -18.37 -18.66 -13.03
C LEU A 55 -19.78 -18.67 -12.43
N GLY A 56 -19.91 -18.88 -11.12
CA GLY A 56 -21.20 -18.89 -10.45
C GLY A 56 -21.91 -17.54 -10.53
N GLY A 57 -21.17 -16.44 -10.40
CA GLY A 57 -21.68 -15.08 -10.59
C GLY A 57 -22.23 -14.87 -12.01
N ARG A 58 -21.44 -15.24 -13.04
CA ARG A 58 -21.88 -15.14 -14.44
C ARG A 58 -23.12 -15.99 -14.72
N LEU A 59 -23.17 -17.23 -14.20
CA LEU A 59 -24.34 -18.11 -14.35
C LEU A 59 -25.59 -17.55 -13.67
N ALA A 60 -25.45 -17.01 -12.45
CA ALA A 60 -26.56 -16.37 -11.75
C ALA A 60 -27.12 -15.17 -12.54
N LEU A 61 -26.28 -14.44 -13.28
CA LEU A 61 -26.70 -13.26 -14.02
C LEU A 61 -27.61 -13.54 -15.23
N PHE A 62 -27.66 -14.77 -15.75
CA PHE A 62 -28.68 -15.18 -16.73
C PHE A 62 -30.11 -15.03 -16.16
N GLY A 63 -30.26 -15.23 -14.85
CA GLY A 63 -31.52 -15.05 -14.12
C GLY A 63 -31.70 -13.66 -13.49
N SER A 64 -30.79 -12.70 -13.73
CA SER A 64 -30.73 -11.45 -12.95
C SER A 64 -31.92 -10.50 -13.12
N ARG A 65 -32.84 -10.78 -14.03
CA ARG A 65 -34.15 -10.08 -14.06
C ARG A 65 -34.91 -10.25 -12.74
N TYR A 66 -34.63 -11.31 -11.99
CA TYR A 66 -35.06 -11.49 -10.61
C TYR A 66 -34.03 -10.90 -9.64
N ARG A 67 -34.48 -10.02 -8.74
CA ARG A 67 -33.62 -9.30 -7.79
C ARG A 67 -32.69 -10.22 -6.96
N PRO A 68 -33.13 -11.37 -6.43
CA PRO A 68 -32.24 -12.26 -5.69
C PRO A 68 -31.09 -12.81 -6.53
N ALA A 69 -31.35 -13.17 -7.79
CA ALA A 69 -30.32 -13.65 -8.72
C ALA A 69 -29.34 -12.54 -9.10
N TRP A 70 -29.82 -11.30 -9.27
CA TRP A 70 -28.95 -10.15 -9.45
C TRP A 70 -28.06 -9.91 -8.22
N LEU A 71 -28.63 -9.91 -7.02
CA LEU A 71 -27.87 -9.69 -5.79
C LEU A 71 -26.81 -10.77 -5.58
N ALA A 72 -27.18 -12.05 -5.73
CA ALA A 72 -26.24 -13.16 -5.62
C ALA A 72 -25.15 -13.10 -6.70
N GLY A 73 -25.53 -12.89 -7.95
CA GLY A 73 -24.59 -12.78 -9.07
C GLY A 73 -23.60 -11.63 -8.89
N THR A 74 -24.11 -10.44 -8.59
CA THR A 74 -23.29 -9.23 -8.33
C THR A 74 -22.38 -9.43 -7.13
N ALA A 75 -22.85 -10.04 -6.03
CA ALA A 75 -22.01 -10.31 -4.87
C ALA A 75 -20.87 -11.29 -5.20
N MET A 76 -21.17 -12.38 -5.90
CA MET A 76 -20.16 -13.36 -6.32
C MET A 76 -19.12 -12.72 -7.26
N LEU A 77 -19.55 -11.90 -8.23
CA LEU A 77 -18.63 -11.18 -9.11
C LEU A 77 -17.81 -10.12 -8.37
N SER A 78 -18.40 -9.42 -7.40
CA SER A 78 -17.67 -8.44 -6.59
C SER A 78 -16.56 -9.12 -5.78
N LEU A 79 -16.86 -10.26 -5.15
CA LEU A 79 -15.88 -11.05 -4.40
C LEU A 79 -14.81 -11.64 -5.33
N SER A 80 -15.21 -12.18 -6.49
CA SER A 80 -14.29 -12.66 -7.52
C SER A 80 -13.29 -11.59 -7.93
N LYS A 81 -13.78 -10.38 -8.27
CA LYS A 81 -12.93 -9.25 -8.68
C LYS A 81 -12.01 -8.76 -7.56
N ILE A 82 -12.49 -8.72 -6.31
CA ILE A 82 -11.64 -8.37 -5.16
C ILE A 82 -10.51 -9.38 -4.99
N ILE A 83 -10.82 -10.68 -4.98
CA ILE A 83 -9.81 -11.75 -4.81
C ILE A 83 -8.82 -11.72 -5.98
N GLU A 84 -9.32 -11.58 -7.21
CA GLU A 84 -8.47 -11.48 -8.40
C GLU A 84 -7.55 -10.26 -8.35
N ASN A 85 -8.02 -9.12 -7.87
CA ASN A 85 -7.21 -7.93 -7.81
C ASN A 85 -6.19 -7.96 -6.65
N MET A 86 -6.64 -8.28 -5.44
CA MET A 86 -5.84 -8.16 -4.21
C MET A 86 -4.99 -9.41 -3.95
N GLU A 87 -5.60 -10.59 -3.95
CA GLU A 87 -4.95 -11.82 -3.49
C GLU A 87 -4.19 -12.54 -4.61
N LEU A 88 -4.67 -12.43 -5.84
CA LEU A 88 -4.08 -13.10 -7.00
C LEU A 88 -3.21 -12.14 -7.80
N GLY A 89 -3.80 -11.23 -8.56
CA GLY A 89 -3.09 -10.34 -9.48
C GLY A 89 -1.93 -9.60 -8.85
N HIS A 90 -2.19 -8.82 -7.80
CA HIS A 90 -1.15 -8.08 -7.06
C HIS A 90 0.00 -9.00 -6.61
N ASN A 91 -0.32 -10.07 -5.87
CA ASN A 91 0.67 -10.95 -5.26
C ASN A 91 1.46 -11.79 -6.30
N VAL A 92 0.79 -12.30 -7.35
CA VAL A 92 1.46 -13.03 -8.43
C VAL A 92 2.38 -12.10 -9.22
N MET A 93 1.96 -10.88 -9.53
CA MET A 93 2.77 -9.91 -10.26
C MET A 93 3.94 -9.35 -9.44
N HIS A 94 3.91 -9.44 -8.12
CA HIS A 94 5.09 -9.24 -7.26
C HIS A 94 6.11 -10.38 -7.30
N GLY A 95 5.80 -11.50 -7.95
CA GLY A 95 6.69 -12.66 -8.02
C GLY A 95 6.62 -13.59 -6.81
N GLN A 96 5.63 -13.42 -5.93
CA GLN A 96 5.50 -14.19 -4.68
C GLN A 96 5.41 -15.71 -4.88
N TRP A 97 5.06 -16.14 -6.09
CA TRP A 97 4.83 -17.54 -6.45
C TRP A 97 5.81 -18.05 -7.52
N ASP A 98 6.74 -17.21 -8.01
CA ASP A 98 7.63 -17.56 -9.13
C ASP A 98 8.56 -18.73 -8.80
N TRP A 99 8.90 -18.92 -7.51
CA TRP A 99 9.64 -20.08 -7.01
C TRP A 99 8.98 -21.43 -7.33
N MET A 100 7.67 -21.46 -7.61
CA MET A 100 6.96 -22.67 -8.01
C MET A 100 7.31 -23.11 -9.43
N ASN A 101 7.89 -22.24 -10.26
CA ASN A 101 8.13 -22.45 -11.69
C ASN A 101 6.86 -22.94 -12.44
N ASP A 102 5.69 -22.45 -12.02
CA ASP A 102 4.40 -22.79 -12.60
C ASP A 102 4.05 -21.75 -13.67
N PRO A 103 3.95 -22.11 -14.97
CA PRO A 103 3.78 -21.13 -16.04
C PRO A 103 2.44 -20.38 -15.99
N GLU A 104 1.43 -20.93 -15.29
CA GLU A 104 0.15 -20.24 -15.08
C GLU A 104 0.17 -19.32 -13.86
N ILE A 105 1.07 -19.52 -12.89
CA ILE A 105 1.15 -18.77 -11.63
C ILE A 105 2.52 -18.11 -11.54
N HIS A 106 2.76 -17.15 -12.44
CA HIS A 106 4.05 -16.49 -12.57
C HIS A 106 3.88 -15.01 -12.91
N SER A 107 4.73 -14.15 -12.34
CA SER A 107 4.70 -12.68 -12.51
C SER A 107 4.76 -12.23 -13.97
N MET A 108 5.49 -12.98 -14.80
CA MET A 108 5.67 -12.74 -16.23
C MET A 108 4.50 -13.16 -17.12
N SER A 109 3.61 -14.03 -16.66
CA SER A 109 2.49 -14.55 -17.47
C SER A 109 1.11 -14.17 -16.93
N TRP A 110 1.00 -13.79 -15.66
CA TRP A 110 -0.28 -13.42 -15.06
C TRP A 110 -0.78 -12.09 -15.64
N GLU A 111 -2.03 -12.10 -16.09
CA GLU A 111 -2.74 -10.91 -16.56
C GLU A 111 -4.05 -10.77 -15.79
N TRP A 112 -4.03 -9.88 -14.79
CA TRP A 112 -5.13 -9.66 -13.87
C TRP A 112 -6.39 -9.06 -14.50
N ASP A 113 -7.53 -9.21 -13.83
CA ASP A 113 -8.81 -8.61 -14.19
C ASP A 113 -8.92 -7.12 -13.84
N GLN A 114 -8.08 -6.29 -14.47
CA GLN A 114 -8.07 -4.83 -14.32
C GLN A 114 -7.82 -4.11 -15.67
N THR A 115 -8.08 -2.81 -15.75
CA THR A 115 -7.91 -1.98 -16.96
C THR A 115 -6.45 -1.71 -17.34
N GLY A 116 -5.51 -1.75 -16.39
CA GLY A 116 -4.06 -1.61 -16.62
C GLY A 116 -3.38 -2.92 -17.05
N PRO A 117 -2.47 -2.90 -18.04
CA PRO A 117 -1.63 -4.06 -18.36
C PRO A 117 -0.75 -4.46 -17.16
N SER A 118 -0.54 -5.76 -16.93
CA SER A 118 0.30 -6.23 -15.82
C SER A 118 1.75 -5.75 -15.95
N GLU A 119 2.30 -5.71 -17.16
CA GLU A 119 3.65 -5.21 -17.44
C GLU A 119 3.84 -3.74 -17.04
N HIS A 120 2.84 -2.89 -17.27
CA HIS A 120 2.92 -1.48 -16.88
C HIS A 120 2.91 -1.35 -15.36
N TRP A 121 1.99 -2.06 -14.73
CA TRP A 121 1.87 -2.07 -13.27
C TRP A 121 3.14 -2.58 -12.60
N LYS A 122 3.76 -3.66 -13.10
CA LYS A 122 5.04 -4.16 -12.57
C LYS A 122 6.15 -3.12 -12.66
N ARG A 123 6.24 -2.38 -13.77
CA ARG A 123 7.27 -1.33 -13.93
C ARG A 123 6.99 -0.14 -13.01
N ALA A 124 5.75 0.33 -12.95
CA ALA A 124 5.41 1.47 -12.11
C ALA A 124 5.47 1.10 -10.62
N HIS A 125 4.82 0.03 -10.21
CA HIS A 125 4.68 -0.32 -8.81
C HIS A 125 5.90 -1.06 -8.23
N ASN A 126 6.38 -2.14 -8.86
CA ASN A 126 7.50 -2.90 -8.28
C ASN A 126 8.82 -2.11 -8.31
N TYR A 127 9.02 -1.26 -9.33
CA TYR A 127 10.21 -0.41 -9.38
C TYR A 127 9.98 0.95 -8.72
N SER A 128 9.05 1.78 -9.21
CA SER A 128 8.91 3.15 -8.66
C SER A 128 8.45 3.14 -7.21
N HIS A 129 7.40 2.38 -6.88
CA HIS A 129 6.84 2.43 -5.54
C HIS A 129 7.67 1.62 -4.53
N HIS A 130 7.89 0.32 -4.74
CA HIS A 130 8.61 -0.53 -3.77
C HIS A 130 10.09 -0.17 -3.57
N THR A 131 10.74 0.43 -4.58
CA THR A 131 12.11 0.95 -4.40
C THR A 131 12.07 2.25 -3.60
N PHE A 132 11.17 3.17 -3.98
CA PHE A 132 11.17 4.54 -3.48
C PHE A 132 10.12 4.84 -2.40
N THR A 133 9.51 3.84 -1.78
CA THR A 133 8.34 3.97 -0.88
C THR A 133 8.42 5.22 0.00
N ASN A 134 7.43 6.10 -0.16
CA ASN A 134 7.26 7.36 0.56
C ASN A 134 8.42 8.39 0.45
N ILE A 135 9.31 8.27 -0.54
CA ILE A 135 10.31 9.30 -0.84
C ILE A 135 9.64 10.42 -1.65
N VAL A 136 9.56 11.60 -1.06
CA VAL A 136 8.91 12.77 -1.67
C VAL A 136 9.63 13.16 -2.96
N GLY A 137 8.90 13.16 -4.08
CA GLY A 137 9.41 13.48 -5.40
C GLY A 137 9.95 12.29 -6.21
N MET A 138 10.03 11.09 -5.61
CA MET A 138 10.39 9.85 -6.32
C MET A 138 9.26 8.82 -6.28
N ASP A 139 8.58 8.68 -5.15
CA ASP A 139 7.36 7.88 -5.06
C ASP A 139 6.16 8.72 -5.48
N SER A 140 5.64 8.40 -6.66
CA SER A 140 4.46 9.01 -7.22
C SER A 140 3.19 8.78 -6.39
N ASP A 141 3.17 7.77 -5.50
CA ASP A 141 2.02 7.50 -4.66
C ASP A 141 1.88 8.54 -3.52
N VAL A 142 2.96 9.23 -3.14
CA VAL A 142 2.92 10.37 -2.20
C VAL A 142 2.19 11.58 -2.81
N GLY A 143 2.12 11.65 -4.15
CA GLY A 143 1.48 12.71 -4.91
C GLY A 143 0.57 12.16 -6.02
N PHE A 144 -0.64 11.72 -5.67
CA PHE A 144 -1.57 11.12 -6.64
C PHE A 144 -2.32 12.19 -7.46
N GLY A 145 -1.64 12.78 -8.45
CA GLY A 145 -2.21 13.78 -9.35
C GLY A 145 -2.68 15.06 -8.65
N ILE A 146 -3.97 15.12 -8.27
CA ILE A 146 -4.56 16.25 -7.53
C ILE A 146 -4.49 16.01 -6.00
N LEU A 147 -4.28 14.76 -5.55
CA LEU A 147 -4.22 14.41 -4.13
C LEU A 147 -2.84 14.70 -3.54
N ARG A 148 -2.78 15.76 -2.73
CA ARG A 148 -1.70 16.12 -1.83
C ARG A 148 -1.82 15.34 -0.53
N MET A 149 -0.89 14.41 -0.29
CA MET A 149 -0.86 13.54 0.88
C MET A 149 0.16 13.97 1.94
N THR A 150 1.08 14.86 1.58
CA THR A 150 2.05 15.47 2.48
C THR A 150 2.06 16.99 2.32
N ARG A 151 2.43 17.68 3.39
CA ARG A 151 2.70 19.13 3.35
C ARG A 151 4.01 19.50 2.65
N ASP A 152 4.84 18.50 2.36
CA ASP A 152 6.11 18.68 1.64
C ASP A 152 5.89 18.96 0.15
N GLU A 153 4.71 18.65 -0.37
CA GLU A 153 4.26 19.14 -1.67
C GLU A 153 3.65 20.53 -1.54
N GLU A 154 3.91 21.41 -2.51
CA GLU A 154 3.35 22.76 -2.52
C GLU A 154 1.82 22.73 -2.67
N TRP A 155 1.12 23.49 -1.83
CA TRP A 155 -0.32 23.68 -1.99
C TRP A 155 -0.62 24.50 -3.24
N ARG A 156 -1.57 24.03 -4.05
CA ARG A 156 -2.08 24.71 -5.24
C ARG A 156 -3.60 24.91 -5.11
N PRO A 157 -4.20 25.97 -5.70
CA PRO A 157 -5.64 26.21 -5.62
C PRO A 157 -6.52 25.02 -6.05
N ILE A 158 -6.05 24.17 -6.97
CA ILE A 158 -6.75 22.95 -7.39
C ILE A 158 -6.93 21.94 -6.25
N ASN A 159 -6.09 21.97 -5.20
CA ASN A 159 -6.21 21.08 -4.06
C ASN A 159 -7.50 21.34 -3.25
N LEU A 160 -8.21 22.46 -3.44
CA LEU A 160 -9.55 22.62 -2.86
C LEU A 160 -10.55 21.55 -3.37
N LEU A 161 -10.31 21.01 -4.57
CA LEU A 161 -11.13 19.95 -5.16
C LEU A 161 -10.74 18.54 -4.69
N GLN A 162 -9.66 18.41 -3.90
CA GLN A 162 -9.12 17.14 -3.44
C GLN A 162 -10.15 16.20 -2.78
N PRO A 163 -11.04 16.65 -1.87
CA PRO A 163 -12.06 15.76 -1.30
C PRO A 163 -12.98 15.16 -2.35
N PHE A 164 -13.34 15.95 -3.37
CA PHE A 164 -14.19 15.48 -4.48
C PHE A 164 -13.42 14.59 -5.46
N ALA A 165 -12.19 14.99 -5.82
CA ALA A 165 -11.29 14.19 -6.65
C ALA A 165 -11.02 12.81 -6.00
N ASN A 166 -10.90 12.76 -4.67
CA ASN A 166 -10.72 11.54 -3.91
C ASN A 166 -11.93 10.58 -4.02
N ILE A 167 -13.16 11.11 -4.03
CA ILE A 167 -14.36 10.27 -4.22
C ILE A 167 -14.38 9.69 -5.64
N ILE A 168 -14.03 10.49 -6.65
CA ILE A 168 -13.92 10.01 -8.03
C ILE A 168 -12.85 8.94 -8.11
N LEU A 169 -11.65 9.21 -7.57
CA LEU A 169 -10.56 8.24 -7.54
C LEU A 169 -10.99 6.94 -6.87
N ALA A 170 -11.65 6.99 -5.72
CA ALA A 170 -12.14 5.79 -5.03
C ALA A 170 -13.12 4.98 -5.90
N ALA A 171 -14.03 5.66 -6.62
CA ALA A 171 -14.98 5.00 -7.51
C ALA A 171 -14.34 4.43 -8.78
N THR A 172 -13.25 5.02 -9.25
CA THR A 172 -12.54 4.67 -10.49
C THR A 172 -11.09 4.22 -10.23
N PHE A 173 -10.81 3.60 -9.09
CA PHE A 173 -9.44 3.42 -8.60
C PHE A 173 -8.54 2.68 -9.60
N GLU A 174 -9.06 1.64 -10.24
CA GLU A 174 -8.33 0.93 -11.30
C GLU A 174 -7.90 1.80 -12.48
N TRP A 175 -8.71 2.81 -12.84
CA TRP A 175 -8.39 3.71 -13.93
C TRP A 175 -7.34 4.72 -13.50
N GLY A 176 -7.37 5.12 -12.23
CA GLY A 176 -6.30 5.91 -11.62
C GLY A 176 -4.96 5.19 -11.73
N ILE A 177 -4.89 3.94 -11.26
CA ILE A 177 -3.70 3.09 -11.38
C ILE A 177 -3.30 2.93 -12.84
N ALA A 178 -4.21 2.51 -13.71
CA ALA A 178 -3.89 2.18 -15.09
C ALA A 178 -3.38 3.39 -15.91
N LEU A 179 -3.91 4.59 -15.66
CA LEU A 179 -3.43 5.82 -16.30
C LEU A 179 -2.08 6.27 -15.73
N HIS A 180 -1.90 6.14 -14.42
CA HIS A 180 -0.63 6.41 -13.76
C HIS A 180 0.48 5.51 -14.30
N ASP A 181 0.24 4.21 -14.37
CA ASP A 181 1.19 3.22 -14.88
C ASP A 181 1.49 3.41 -16.36
N LEU A 182 0.50 3.86 -17.14
CA LEU A 182 0.70 4.23 -18.55
C LEU A 182 1.64 5.42 -18.69
N THR A 183 1.48 6.46 -17.86
CA THR A 183 2.39 7.62 -17.88
C THR A 183 3.81 7.17 -17.60
N PHE A 184 4.02 6.38 -16.55
CA PHE A 184 5.34 5.85 -16.21
C PHE A 184 5.93 4.98 -17.33
N ALA A 185 5.14 4.07 -17.90
CA ALA A 185 5.58 3.21 -19.00
C ALA A 185 5.96 4.01 -20.26
N ALA A 186 5.20 5.05 -20.60
CA ALA A 186 5.49 5.92 -21.73
C ALA A 186 6.77 6.74 -21.51
N GLU A 187 7.01 7.22 -20.29
CA GLU A 187 8.25 7.93 -19.92
C GLU A 187 9.48 7.03 -20.03
N LEU A 188 9.39 5.78 -19.56
CA LEU A 188 10.48 4.79 -19.72
C LEU A 188 10.78 4.45 -21.19
N GLU A 189 9.77 4.54 -22.06
CA GLU A 189 9.95 4.37 -23.51
C GLU A 189 10.54 5.62 -24.20
N GLY A 190 10.73 6.72 -23.46
CA GLY A 190 11.15 8.01 -24.02
C GLY A 190 10.10 8.61 -24.97
N ALA A 191 8.83 8.25 -24.81
CA ALA A 191 7.75 8.77 -25.65
C ALA A 191 7.47 10.24 -25.32
N GLU A 192 7.29 11.06 -26.36
CA GLU A 192 6.92 12.45 -26.16
C GLU A 192 5.50 12.58 -25.59
N LYS A 193 5.26 13.64 -24.82
CA LYS A 193 3.94 13.91 -24.25
C LYS A 193 2.90 14.06 -25.37
N GLY A 194 1.91 13.17 -25.38
CA GLY A 194 0.85 13.13 -26.41
C GLY A 194 1.14 12.20 -27.59
N GLN A 195 2.26 11.47 -27.61
CA GLN A 195 2.56 10.49 -28.65
C GLN A 195 1.67 9.24 -28.54
N LEU A 196 0.57 9.22 -29.30
CA LEU A 196 -0.45 8.17 -29.22
C LEU A 196 0.00 6.79 -29.75
N ASN A 197 1.07 6.73 -30.55
CA ASN A 197 1.53 5.50 -31.23
C ASN A 197 2.67 4.76 -30.51
N SER A 198 2.99 5.12 -29.26
CA SER A 198 3.97 4.39 -28.43
C SER A 198 3.54 2.95 -28.14
N GLN A 199 4.47 2.10 -27.71
CA GLN A 199 4.17 0.70 -27.42
C GLN A 199 3.28 0.60 -26.17
N ALA A 200 3.58 1.39 -25.13
CA ALA A 200 2.74 1.53 -23.95
C ALA A 200 1.28 1.88 -24.29
N ASN A 201 1.03 2.87 -25.15
CA ASN A 201 -0.34 3.25 -25.55
C ASN A 201 -1.07 2.12 -26.29
N LYS A 202 -0.38 1.35 -27.13
CA LYS A 202 -0.95 0.20 -27.84
C LYS A 202 -1.33 -0.93 -26.89
N ASP A 203 -0.45 -1.25 -25.94
CA ASP A 203 -0.69 -2.32 -24.98
C ASP A 203 -1.83 -1.97 -24.01
N PHE A 204 -1.84 -0.73 -23.53
CA PHE A 204 -2.95 -0.17 -22.77
C PHE A 204 -4.28 -0.18 -23.53
N GLY A 205 -4.29 0.28 -24.78
CA GLY A 205 -5.48 0.26 -25.64
C GLY A 205 -6.02 -1.15 -25.87
N ARG A 206 -5.13 -2.13 -26.10
CA ARG A 206 -5.49 -3.55 -26.24
C ARG A 206 -6.10 -4.10 -24.94
N LYS A 207 -5.51 -3.75 -23.79
CA LYS A 207 -6.01 -4.17 -22.47
C LYS A 207 -7.41 -3.60 -22.22
N ILE A 208 -7.62 -2.30 -22.40
CA ILE A 208 -8.92 -1.66 -22.23
C ILE A 208 -9.96 -2.29 -23.15
N PHE A 209 -9.65 -2.44 -24.45
CA PHE A 209 -10.60 -3.01 -25.40
C PHE A 209 -11.06 -4.41 -24.98
N ARG A 210 -10.12 -5.26 -24.54
CA ARG A 210 -10.44 -6.60 -24.02
C ARG A 210 -11.27 -6.53 -22.75
N GLN A 211 -10.90 -5.71 -21.77
CA GLN A 211 -11.54 -5.69 -20.46
C GLN A 211 -12.91 -5.03 -20.49
N VAL A 212 -13.01 -3.84 -21.06
CA VAL A 212 -14.28 -3.12 -21.22
C VAL A 212 -15.20 -3.88 -22.18
N GLY A 213 -14.66 -4.40 -23.29
CA GLY A 213 -15.42 -5.25 -24.21
C GLY A 213 -15.96 -6.52 -23.53
N LYS A 214 -15.15 -7.19 -22.70
CA LYS A 214 -15.59 -8.35 -21.93
C LYS A 214 -16.73 -8.00 -20.96
N ASP A 215 -16.53 -7.00 -20.10
CA ASP A 215 -17.46 -6.69 -19.02
C ASP A 215 -18.73 -5.95 -19.49
N PHE A 216 -18.64 -5.10 -20.51
CA PHE A 216 -19.75 -4.23 -20.91
C PHE A 216 -20.37 -4.56 -22.27
N LEU A 217 -19.78 -5.49 -23.03
CA LEU A 217 -20.36 -5.98 -24.28
C LEU A 217 -20.58 -7.50 -24.26
N LEU A 218 -19.51 -8.30 -24.13
CA LEU A 218 -19.59 -9.76 -24.24
C LEU A 218 -20.56 -10.37 -23.23
N PHE A 219 -20.34 -10.15 -21.93
CA PHE A 219 -21.19 -10.76 -20.89
C PHE A 219 -22.64 -10.27 -20.92
N PRO A 220 -22.93 -8.96 -21.09
CA PRO A 220 -24.30 -8.51 -21.32
C PRO A 220 -24.97 -9.16 -22.53
N VAL A 221 -24.28 -9.30 -23.65
CA VAL A 221 -24.82 -9.98 -24.86
C VAL A 221 -25.11 -11.45 -24.56
N LEU A 222 -24.20 -12.17 -23.91
CA LEU A 222 -24.40 -13.57 -23.52
C LEU A 222 -25.60 -13.76 -22.58
N ALA A 223 -25.89 -12.78 -21.72
CA ALA A 223 -27.04 -12.81 -20.83
C ALA A 223 -28.40 -12.59 -21.53
N GLY A 224 -28.39 -12.27 -22.83
CA GLY A 224 -29.59 -12.16 -23.66
C GLY A 224 -30.62 -11.17 -23.10
N PRO A 225 -31.86 -11.59 -22.78
CA PRO A 225 -32.88 -10.69 -22.23
C PRO A 225 -32.48 -9.98 -20.92
N ALA A 226 -31.49 -10.50 -20.20
CA ALA A 226 -30.98 -9.92 -18.96
C ALA A 226 -29.80 -8.94 -19.17
N TRP A 227 -29.50 -8.52 -20.40
CA TRP A 227 -28.31 -7.72 -20.72
C TRP A 227 -28.19 -6.42 -19.90
N LYS A 228 -29.27 -5.64 -19.75
CA LYS A 228 -29.25 -4.38 -18.96
C LYS A 228 -28.91 -4.65 -17.49
N SER A 229 -29.54 -5.70 -16.95
CA SER A 229 -29.35 -6.15 -15.58
C SER A 229 -27.90 -6.63 -15.35
N THR A 230 -27.35 -7.38 -16.30
CA THR A 230 -25.95 -7.84 -16.28
C THR A 230 -24.97 -6.67 -16.40
N LEU A 231 -25.25 -5.67 -17.23
CA LEU A 231 -24.45 -4.45 -17.33
C LEU A 231 -24.38 -3.72 -15.99
N THR A 232 -25.51 -3.55 -15.31
CA THR A 232 -25.53 -2.93 -13.97
C THR A 232 -24.78 -3.77 -12.93
N ALA A 233 -24.90 -5.10 -12.96
CA ALA A 233 -24.16 -6.00 -12.07
C ALA A 233 -22.64 -5.87 -12.27
N ASN A 234 -22.17 -5.84 -13.52
CA ASN A 234 -20.76 -5.69 -13.85
C ASN A 234 -20.22 -4.31 -13.44
N ALA A 235 -21.00 -3.24 -13.66
CA ALA A 235 -20.66 -1.90 -13.19
C ALA A 235 -20.55 -1.87 -11.65
N THR A 236 -21.51 -2.46 -10.94
CA THR A 236 -21.50 -2.54 -9.48
C THR A 236 -20.30 -3.35 -8.97
N ALA A 237 -20.00 -4.51 -9.58
CA ALA A 237 -18.87 -5.33 -9.15
C ALA A 237 -17.52 -4.61 -9.35
N ASN A 238 -17.36 -3.86 -10.44
CA ASN A 238 -16.18 -3.03 -10.66
C ASN A 238 -16.09 -1.90 -9.63
N LEU A 239 -17.21 -1.20 -9.35
CA LEU A 239 -17.26 -0.16 -8.32
C LEU A 239 -16.91 -0.70 -6.93
N VAL A 240 -17.47 -1.85 -6.53
CA VAL A 240 -17.19 -2.47 -5.23
C VAL A 240 -15.71 -2.83 -5.10
N ARG A 241 -15.11 -3.42 -6.13
CA ARG A 241 -13.67 -3.71 -6.13
C ARG A 241 -12.83 -2.43 -6.10
N ASN A 242 -13.19 -1.38 -6.83
CA ASN A 242 -12.46 -0.10 -6.81
C ASN A 242 -12.47 0.52 -5.41
N LEU A 243 -13.64 0.61 -4.77
CA LEU A 243 -13.76 1.14 -3.41
C LEU A 243 -12.97 0.31 -2.40
N TRP A 244 -13.02 -1.03 -2.53
CA TRP A 244 -12.27 -1.93 -1.67
C TRP A 244 -10.76 -1.76 -1.81
N ALA A 245 -10.26 -1.84 -3.05
CA ALA A 245 -8.85 -1.66 -3.38
C ALA A 245 -8.34 -0.31 -2.87
N TYR A 246 -9.08 0.76 -3.15
CA TYR A 246 -8.77 2.11 -2.68
C TYR A 246 -8.62 2.16 -1.15
N VAL A 247 -9.59 1.61 -0.39
CA VAL A 247 -9.54 1.62 1.07
C VAL A 247 -8.31 0.85 1.58
N VAL A 248 -8.05 -0.34 1.03
CA VAL A 248 -6.93 -1.19 1.45
C VAL A 248 -5.59 -0.47 1.20
N ILE A 249 -5.34 0.02 -0.01
CA ILE A 249 -4.08 0.69 -0.37
C ILE A 249 -3.87 1.97 0.44
N PHE A 250 -4.91 2.80 0.61
CA PHE A 250 -4.77 4.06 1.35
C PHE A 250 -4.46 3.84 2.84
N CYS A 251 -4.98 2.75 3.44
CA CYS A 251 -4.67 2.39 4.82
C CYS A 251 -3.22 1.92 5.00
N GLY A 252 -2.56 1.49 3.93
CA GLY A 252 -1.17 1.03 3.94
C GLY A 252 -0.13 2.15 3.99
N HIS A 253 -0.42 3.30 3.36
CA HIS A 253 0.62 4.29 3.01
C HIS A 253 0.46 5.66 3.65
N PHE A 254 -0.78 6.06 3.96
CA PHE A 254 -1.10 7.44 4.32
C PHE A 254 -1.58 7.72 5.74
N PRO A 255 -1.91 6.73 6.60
CA PRO A 255 -2.23 7.04 7.98
C PRO A 255 -1.04 7.66 8.74
N ASP A 256 -1.35 8.25 9.89
CA ASP A 256 -0.33 8.79 10.78
C ASP A 256 0.64 7.70 11.21
N GLY A 257 1.95 7.99 11.13
CA GLY A 257 3.02 7.03 11.43
C GLY A 257 3.48 6.19 10.24
N ALA A 258 2.90 6.36 9.05
CA ALA A 258 3.55 6.03 7.79
C ALA A 258 4.37 7.25 7.33
N GLU A 259 5.65 7.24 7.65
CA GLU A 259 6.54 8.40 7.52
C GLU A 259 6.98 8.64 6.07
N LYS A 260 7.49 9.85 5.81
CA LYS A 260 7.94 10.30 4.48
C LYS A 260 9.41 10.67 4.55
N PHE A 261 10.12 10.48 3.45
CA PHE A 261 11.58 10.60 3.38
C PHE A 261 11.98 11.54 2.24
N THR A 262 13.12 12.20 2.36
CA THR A 262 13.67 13.03 1.28
C THR A 262 14.52 12.20 0.32
N VAL A 263 14.82 12.78 -0.85
CA VAL A 263 15.77 12.20 -1.81
C VAL A 263 17.17 12.09 -1.19
N ASP A 264 17.61 13.09 -0.43
CA ASP A 264 18.91 13.11 0.24
C ASP A 264 19.14 11.90 1.17
N GLU A 265 18.08 11.44 1.86
CA GLU A 265 18.11 10.22 2.68
C GLU A 265 18.33 8.97 1.82
N TYR A 266 17.68 8.91 0.66
CA TYR A 266 17.77 7.77 -0.25
C TYR A 266 19.12 7.64 -0.96
N GLU A 267 19.74 8.76 -1.39
CA GLU A 267 20.95 8.72 -2.21
C GLU A 267 22.12 7.95 -1.58
N ASN A 268 22.16 7.88 -0.25
CA ASN A 268 23.22 7.20 0.51
C ASN A 268 22.71 5.99 1.32
N GLU A 269 21.49 5.52 1.03
CA GLU A 269 20.83 4.47 1.79
C GLU A 269 21.51 3.11 1.62
N THR A 270 21.85 2.49 2.75
CA THR A 270 22.24 1.07 2.79
C THR A 270 21.00 0.17 2.72
N ARG A 271 21.17 -1.11 2.34
CA ARG A 271 20.07 -2.11 2.38
C ARG A 271 19.39 -2.19 3.75
N HIS A 272 20.12 -1.98 4.84
CA HIS A 272 19.57 -2.04 6.19
C HIS A 272 18.77 -0.78 6.54
N GLU A 273 19.23 0.39 6.09
CA GLU A 273 18.45 1.64 6.16
C GLU A 273 17.18 1.53 5.29
N TRP A 274 17.26 0.89 4.11
CA TRP A 274 16.09 0.57 3.28
C TRP A 274 15.04 -0.23 4.03
N TYR A 275 15.42 -1.30 4.74
CA TYR A 275 14.48 -2.04 5.56
C TYR A 275 13.81 -1.17 6.63
N LEU A 276 14.59 -0.33 7.31
CA LEU A 276 14.06 0.58 8.33
C LEU A 276 13.09 1.60 7.71
N ARG A 277 13.40 2.14 6.52
CA ARG A 277 12.54 3.05 5.78
C ARG A 277 11.23 2.38 5.38
N GLN A 278 11.29 1.16 4.83
CA GLN A 278 10.10 0.40 4.46
C GLN A 278 9.17 0.14 5.67
N MET A 279 9.76 -0.15 6.84
CA MET A 279 9.01 -0.34 8.08
C MET A 279 8.36 0.94 8.58
N LEU A 280 9.09 2.06 8.59
CA LEU A 280 8.60 3.33 9.09
C LEU A 280 7.68 4.05 8.10
N GLY A 281 7.81 3.76 6.80
CA GLY A 281 6.99 4.31 5.71
C GLY A 281 5.66 3.61 5.51
N SER A 282 5.42 2.47 6.16
CA SER A 282 4.22 1.66 5.95
C SER A 282 3.39 1.50 7.22
N ALA A 283 2.08 1.29 7.06
CA ALA A 283 1.15 1.09 8.15
C ALA A 283 0.27 -0.14 7.92
N ASN A 284 0.08 -0.92 8.98
CA ASN A 284 -0.77 -2.11 8.97
C ASN A 284 -2.19 -1.78 9.42
N PHE A 285 -3.13 -2.67 9.15
CA PHE A 285 -4.41 -2.67 9.82
C PHE A 285 -4.80 -4.02 10.39
N ASP A 286 -5.53 -4.02 11.50
CA ASP A 286 -5.96 -5.23 12.18
C ASP A 286 -6.84 -6.08 11.26
N SER A 287 -6.42 -7.33 11.05
CA SER A 287 -7.16 -8.28 10.22
C SER A 287 -7.23 -9.67 10.85
N GLY A 288 -8.38 -10.32 10.69
CA GLY A 288 -8.49 -11.77 10.84
C GLY A 288 -8.27 -12.45 9.49
N LYS A 289 -8.31 -13.78 9.45
CA LYS A 289 -8.05 -14.58 8.23
C LYS A 289 -8.87 -14.15 7.01
N VAL A 290 -10.15 -13.84 7.20
CA VAL A 290 -11.04 -13.42 6.09
C VAL A 290 -10.64 -12.03 5.58
N MET A 291 -10.44 -11.07 6.47
CA MET A 291 -10.05 -9.71 6.10
C MET A 291 -8.67 -9.72 5.42
N GLY A 292 -7.71 -10.46 5.97
CA GLY A 292 -6.39 -10.65 5.36
C GLY A 292 -6.50 -11.22 3.94
N PHE A 293 -7.25 -12.30 3.73
CA PHE A 293 -7.46 -12.86 2.39
C PHE A 293 -8.15 -11.87 1.43
N MET A 294 -9.20 -11.17 1.88
CA MET A 294 -9.93 -10.21 1.03
C MET A 294 -9.08 -8.98 0.68
N SER A 295 -8.08 -8.63 1.50
CA SER A 295 -7.13 -7.56 1.23
C SER A 295 -5.86 -8.03 0.54
N GLY A 296 -5.74 -9.29 0.11
CA GLY A 296 -4.49 -9.79 -0.49
C GLY A 296 -3.33 -9.96 0.50
N ASN A 297 -3.65 -10.03 1.79
CA ASN A 297 -2.77 -9.88 2.95
C ASN A 297 -2.09 -8.49 3.07
N LEU A 298 -2.55 -7.47 2.33
CA LEU A 298 -2.09 -6.07 2.47
C LEU A 298 -2.52 -5.41 3.79
N SER A 299 -3.24 -6.12 4.66
CA SER A 299 -3.33 -5.76 6.08
C SER A 299 -1.98 -5.76 6.78
N TYR A 300 -1.01 -6.48 6.22
CA TYR A 300 0.39 -6.60 6.63
C TYR A 300 1.30 -5.81 5.66
N GLN A 301 0.98 -4.53 5.44
CA GLN A 301 1.70 -3.64 4.54
C GLN A 301 3.19 -3.49 4.90
N ILE A 302 3.54 -3.43 6.19
CA ILE A 302 4.94 -3.40 6.65
C ILE A 302 5.68 -4.64 6.15
N GLU A 303 5.12 -5.83 6.34
CA GLU A 303 5.73 -7.08 5.89
C GLU A 303 5.77 -7.19 4.37
N HIS A 304 4.75 -6.67 3.70
CA HIS A 304 4.70 -6.59 2.26
C HIS A 304 5.81 -5.70 1.70
N HIS A 305 6.07 -4.54 2.30
CA HIS A 305 7.15 -3.64 1.85
C HIS A 305 8.54 -4.14 2.20
N LEU A 306 8.69 -4.83 3.34
CA LEU A 306 9.93 -5.53 3.69
C LEU A 306 10.24 -6.67 2.71
N PHE A 307 9.22 -7.45 2.33
CA PHE A 307 9.36 -8.70 1.60
C PHE A 307 8.26 -8.89 0.52
N PRO A 308 8.22 -8.03 -0.51
CA PRO A 308 7.11 -7.99 -1.47
C PRO A 308 6.98 -9.27 -2.30
N ASP A 309 8.09 -9.98 -2.48
CA ASP A 309 8.24 -11.20 -3.28
C ASP A 309 8.17 -12.49 -2.44
N LEU A 310 7.89 -12.41 -1.14
CA LEU A 310 7.59 -13.59 -0.33
C LEU A 310 6.10 -13.94 -0.39
N PRO A 311 5.72 -15.23 -0.26
CA PRO A 311 4.31 -15.65 -0.29
C PRO A 311 3.46 -14.91 0.75
N SER A 312 2.48 -14.13 0.28
CA SER A 312 1.58 -13.31 1.11
C SER A 312 0.85 -14.08 2.22
N ASN A 313 0.60 -15.37 2.01
CA ASN A 313 0.00 -16.25 3.02
C ASN A 313 0.91 -16.48 4.24
N ARG A 314 2.19 -16.07 4.17
CA ARG A 314 3.19 -16.14 5.24
C ARG A 314 3.29 -14.82 6.00
N TYR A 315 2.73 -13.71 5.50
CA TYR A 315 2.78 -12.41 6.18
C TYR A 315 2.26 -12.44 7.63
N PRO A 316 1.19 -13.19 8.00
CA PRO A 316 0.81 -13.32 9.41
C PRO A 316 1.91 -13.92 10.30
N GLU A 317 2.71 -14.86 9.78
CA GLU A 317 3.80 -15.50 10.52
C GLU A 317 5.05 -14.61 10.56
N ILE A 318 5.32 -13.88 9.48
CA ILE A 318 6.40 -12.88 9.39
C ILE A 318 6.11 -11.72 10.36
N ALA A 319 4.87 -11.25 10.42
CA ALA A 319 4.45 -10.12 11.25
C ALA A 319 4.71 -10.34 12.74
N VAL A 320 4.64 -11.59 13.22
CA VAL A 320 5.01 -11.94 14.60
C VAL A 320 6.50 -11.68 14.84
N LYS A 321 7.37 -12.10 13.90
CA LYS A 321 8.81 -11.90 14.00
C LYS A 321 9.19 -10.42 13.85
N VAL A 322 8.61 -9.72 12.87
CA VAL A 322 8.85 -8.28 12.64
C VAL A 322 8.42 -7.45 13.85
N ARG A 323 7.26 -7.75 14.45
CA ARG A 323 6.82 -7.08 15.69
C ARG A 323 7.78 -7.31 16.85
N ALA A 324 8.31 -8.51 17.01
CA ALA A 324 9.32 -8.79 18.03
C ALA A 324 10.62 -7.98 17.80
N LEU A 325 11.01 -7.76 16.55
CA LEU A 325 12.12 -6.87 16.21
C LEU A 325 11.78 -5.40 16.54
N CYS A 326 10.58 -4.93 16.19
CA CYS A 326 10.13 -3.59 16.59
C CYS A 326 10.22 -3.39 18.12
N GLU A 327 9.81 -4.38 18.91
CA GLU A 327 9.93 -4.32 20.38
C GLU A 327 11.41 -4.33 20.84
N LYS A 328 12.25 -5.18 20.24
CA LYS A 328 13.68 -5.28 20.56
C LYS A 328 14.46 -4.00 20.26
N TYR A 329 14.15 -3.34 19.16
CA TYR A 329 14.81 -2.11 18.72
C TYR A 329 14.08 -0.83 19.17
N ASP A 330 13.00 -0.96 19.93
CA ASP A 330 12.13 0.13 20.38
C ASP A 330 11.64 1.04 19.23
N LEU A 331 11.19 0.39 18.16
CA LEU A 331 10.57 1.01 16.98
C LEU A 331 9.04 0.87 17.03
N PRO A 332 8.29 1.85 16.51
CA PRO A 332 6.85 1.71 16.38
C PRO A 332 6.50 0.64 15.34
N TYR A 333 5.53 -0.21 15.68
CA TYR A 333 4.86 -1.06 14.71
C TYR A 333 3.50 -0.42 14.38
N THR A 334 3.47 0.41 13.34
CA THR A 334 2.31 1.26 13.00
C THR A 334 1.12 0.40 12.58
N THR A 335 0.14 0.24 13.46
CA THR A 335 -1.03 -0.60 13.21
C THR A 335 -2.28 -0.10 13.95
N GLY A 336 -3.46 -0.52 13.48
CA GLY A 336 -4.74 -0.31 14.16
C GLY A 336 -5.93 -0.75 13.30
N SER A 337 -7.16 -0.56 13.78
CA SER A 337 -8.34 -0.98 13.02
C SER A 337 -8.40 -0.33 11.62
N LEU A 338 -8.91 -1.04 10.61
CA LEU A 338 -9.11 -0.52 9.25
C LEU A 338 -9.82 0.85 9.24
N ALA A 339 -10.88 0.99 10.03
CA ALA A 339 -11.63 2.25 10.12
C ALA A 339 -10.76 3.41 10.63
N LYS A 340 -9.93 3.16 11.65
CA LYS A 340 -9.01 4.18 12.17
C LYS A 340 -8.00 4.59 11.09
N GLN A 341 -7.33 3.64 10.46
CA GLN A 341 -6.33 3.93 9.42
C GLN A 341 -6.95 4.74 8.27
N TYR A 342 -8.13 4.31 7.80
CA TYR A 342 -8.85 5.01 6.75
C TYR A 342 -9.25 6.44 7.14
N LEU A 343 -9.77 6.63 8.36
CA LEU A 343 -10.16 7.96 8.85
C LEU A 343 -8.94 8.90 9.01
N LEU A 344 -7.77 8.37 9.36
CA LEU A 344 -6.53 9.16 9.42
C LEU A 344 -6.12 9.65 8.03
N ALA A 345 -6.13 8.75 7.03
CA ALA A 345 -5.86 9.10 5.64
C ALA A 345 -6.87 10.13 5.12
N LEU A 346 -8.17 9.90 5.31
CA LEU A 346 -9.22 10.85 4.93
C LEU A 346 -9.06 12.22 5.61
N ARG A 347 -8.73 12.24 6.91
CA ARG A 347 -8.49 13.49 7.64
C ARG A 347 -7.34 14.26 6.99
N THR A 348 -6.26 13.58 6.60
CA THR A 348 -5.13 14.21 5.88
C THR A 348 -5.58 14.79 4.54
N ILE A 349 -6.34 14.03 3.73
CA ILE A 349 -6.89 14.48 2.45
C ILE A 349 -7.73 15.76 2.62
N HIS A 350 -8.62 15.82 3.61
CA HIS A 350 -9.47 16.99 3.82
C HIS A 350 -8.71 18.18 4.41
N LYS A 351 -7.76 17.92 5.30
CA LYS A 351 -6.93 18.95 5.93
C LYS A 351 -6.01 19.62 4.92
N LEU A 352 -5.33 18.85 4.07
CA LEU A 352 -4.38 19.35 3.07
C LEU A 352 -5.05 19.93 1.82
N ALA A 353 -6.37 19.81 1.68
CA ALA A 353 -7.13 20.51 0.66
C ALA A 353 -7.13 22.04 0.88
N LEU A 354 -7.00 22.50 2.13
CA LEU A 354 -6.99 23.92 2.48
C LEU A 354 -5.56 24.50 2.46
N PRO A 355 -5.42 25.83 2.22
CA PRO A 355 -4.12 26.50 2.24
C PRO A 355 -3.34 26.31 3.55
N ASP A 356 -2.02 26.24 3.45
CA ASP A 356 -1.11 25.93 4.57
C ASP A 356 -1.22 26.89 5.75
N ARG A 357 -1.68 28.14 5.54
CA ARG A 357 -1.95 29.11 6.62
C ARG A 357 -2.98 28.65 7.65
N PHE A 358 -3.77 27.62 7.34
CA PHE A 358 -4.75 27.04 8.26
C PHE A 358 -4.19 25.85 9.07
N LEU A 359 -2.99 25.37 8.74
CA LEU A 359 -2.33 24.30 9.47
C LEU A 359 -1.77 24.83 10.79
N ARG A 360 -2.02 24.09 11.88
CA ARG A 360 -1.58 24.46 13.23
C ARG A 360 -0.27 23.79 13.67
N ALA A 361 -0.02 22.59 13.16
CA ALA A 361 1.19 21.83 13.46
C ALA A 361 2.38 22.36 12.63
N THR A 362 3.58 22.30 13.18
CA THR A 362 4.81 22.64 12.45
C THR A 362 5.09 21.59 11.37
N ALA A 363 5.92 21.93 10.39
CA ALA A 363 6.27 21.00 9.31
C ALA A 363 7.00 19.74 9.82
N ASP A 364 7.69 19.84 10.96
CA ASP A 364 8.48 18.77 11.55
C ASP A 364 7.68 17.86 12.50
N ASP A 365 6.53 18.32 13.01
CA ASP A 365 5.73 17.65 14.04
C ASP A 365 4.24 17.69 13.72
N ALA A 366 3.89 17.13 12.56
CA ALA A 366 2.51 17.01 12.11
C ALA A 366 2.07 15.54 12.05
N PRO A 367 0.76 15.26 12.22
CA PRO A 367 0.27 13.89 12.12
C PRO A 367 0.54 13.20 10.77
N GLU A 368 0.51 13.96 9.67
CA GLU A 368 0.68 13.49 8.30
C GLU A 368 2.13 13.43 7.81
N THR A 369 3.03 14.14 8.50
CA THR A 369 4.42 14.36 8.12
C THR A 369 5.23 14.67 9.36
N SER A 370 6.36 14.00 9.52
CA SER A 370 7.28 14.24 10.62
C SER A 370 8.73 14.24 10.14
N SER A 371 9.60 14.94 10.87
CA SER A 371 11.06 14.85 10.73
C SER A 371 11.74 14.59 12.07
N GLU A 372 13.04 14.30 12.03
CA GLU A 372 13.91 14.15 13.22
C GLU A 372 13.97 15.44 14.05
N ARG A 373 13.77 16.60 13.42
CA ARG A 373 13.83 17.91 14.07
C ARG A 373 12.79 18.10 15.15
N LYS A 374 11.67 17.37 15.14
CA LYS A 374 10.68 17.43 16.23
C LYS A 374 11.31 17.12 17.58
N PHE A 375 12.36 16.31 17.62
CA PHE A 375 13.00 15.90 18.87
C PHE A 375 14.03 16.93 19.39
N ARG A 376 14.49 17.86 18.54
CA ARG A 376 15.54 18.84 18.89
C ARG A 376 15.08 19.92 19.88
N ASP A 377 13.79 20.26 19.93
CA ASP A 377 13.25 21.37 20.74
C ASP A 377 12.71 20.97 22.14
N ALA A 378 12.96 19.75 22.63
CA ALA A 378 12.39 19.33 23.92
C ALA A 378 13.22 19.72 25.16
N ARG A 379 14.56 19.89 25.05
CA ARG A 379 15.50 20.40 26.09
C ARG A 379 16.99 20.15 25.78
N ASP A 380 17.35 19.59 24.62
CA ASP A 380 18.72 19.13 24.35
C ASP A 380 19.41 19.86 23.19
N ALA A 381 19.54 21.17 23.32
CA ALA A 381 20.65 21.87 22.66
C ALA A 381 21.96 21.50 23.39
N GLY A 382 22.46 20.28 23.20
CA GLY A 382 23.76 19.88 23.78
C GLY A 382 24.08 18.40 23.92
N ALA A 383 23.15 17.47 23.71
CA ALA A 383 23.45 16.05 23.82
C ALA A 383 23.63 15.41 22.45
N ALA A 384 24.87 15.31 21.99
CA ALA A 384 25.27 14.09 21.30
C ALA A 384 24.88 12.94 22.24
N MET A 385 23.79 12.25 21.93
CA MET A 385 23.15 11.29 22.84
C MET A 385 24.13 10.14 23.09
N VAL A 386 24.85 10.23 24.21
CA VAL A 386 25.87 9.27 24.62
C VAL A 386 25.25 7.88 24.61
N GLU A 387 25.96 6.90 24.07
CA GLU A 387 25.53 5.51 23.90
C GLU A 387 24.96 4.88 25.20
N THR A 388 25.39 5.36 26.37
CA THR A 388 24.89 4.99 27.70
C THR A 388 23.48 5.49 28.05
N LEU A 389 22.91 6.46 27.32
CA LEU A 389 21.52 6.94 27.50
C LEU A 389 20.52 6.18 26.61
N ARG A 390 21.00 5.35 25.66
CA ARG A 390 20.18 4.56 24.72
C ARG A 390 19.63 3.28 25.33
N THR A 391 20.02 2.97 26.55
CA THR A 391 19.48 1.84 27.31
C THR A 391 18.98 2.38 28.64
N ASP A 392 17.73 2.10 28.98
CA ASP A 392 17.16 2.47 30.25
C ASP A 392 17.98 1.80 31.38
N PRO A 393 18.57 2.57 32.30
CA PRO A 393 19.47 2.02 33.33
C PRO A 393 18.73 1.18 34.39
N VAL A 394 17.39 1.28 34.46
CA VAL A 394 16.55 0.56 35.41
C VAL A 394 16.02 -0.72 34.78
N THR A 395 15.53 -0.66 33.54
CA THR A 395 14.91 -1.82 32.87
C THR A 395 15.86 -2.59 31.97
N GLY A 396 17.01 -2.00 31.62
CA GLY A 396 17.94 -2.54 30.62
C GLY A 396 17.38 -2.53 29.20
N GLN A 397 16.21 -1.93 28.96
CA GLN A 397 15.59 -1.87 27.64
C GLN A 397 16.15 -0.72 26.81
N ARG A 398 16.30 -0.98 25.51
CA ARG A 398 16.71 0.04 24.55
C ARG A 398 15.67 1.17 24.48
N ARG A 399 16.14 2.40 24.27
CA ARG A 399 15.34 3.60 24.01
C ARG A 399 15.58 4.04 22.57
N GLY A 400 14.61 3.78 21.72
CA GLY A 400 14.52 4.14 20.32
C GLY A 400 13.36 5.10 20.06
N LEU A 401 12.89 5.11 18.82
CA LEU A 401 11.82 5.99 18.34
C LEU A 401 10.52 5.86 19.15
N LEU A 402 10.11 4.66 19.53
CA LEU A 402 8.84 4.46 20.25
C LEU A 402 8.87 5.13 21.63
N SER A 403 9.97 4.99 22.38
CA SER A 403 10.14 5.72 23.64
C SER A 403 10.20 7.24 23.43
N ALA A 404 10.90 7.70 22.39
CA ALA A 404 11.00 9.13 22.07
C ALA A 404 9.61 9.74 21.74
N LEU A 405 8.79 9.04 20.96
CA LEU A 405 7.42 9.42 20.64
C LEU A 405 6.54 9.50 21.90
N ARG A 406 6.66 8.52 22.81
CA ARG A 406 5.92 8.50 24.09
C ARG A 406 6.31 9.67 24.99
N ALA A 407 7.60 9.89 25.19
CA ALA A 407 8.11 10.99 26.01
C ALA A 407 7.64 12.36 25.47
N ARG A 408 7.64 12.52 24.14
CA ARG A 408 7.10 13.72 23.48
C ARG A 408 5.60 13.88 23.69
N ALA A 409 4.82 12.79 23.57
CA ALA A 409 3.37 12.83 23.79
C ALA A 409 3.03 13.23 25.23
N GLU A 410 3.77 12.71 26.21
CA GLU A 410 3.61 13.06 27.63
C GLU A 410 3.96 14.53 27.91
N ALA A 411 5.02 15.06 27.29
CA ALA A 411 5.42 16.46 27.43
C ALA A 411 4.36 17.45 26.90
N LYS A 412 3.53 17.03 25.93
CA LYS A 412 2.42 17.84 25.39
C LYS A 412 1.19 17.89 26.30
N ILE A 413 1.08 17.00 27.30
CA ILE A 413 -0.03 17.02 28.26
C ILE A 413 0.26 18.14 29.28
N PRO A 414 -0.56 19.21 29.37
CA PRO A 414 -0.34 20.24 30.37
C PRO A 414 -0.40 19.62 31.76
N ARG A 415 0.70 19.71 32.52
CA ARG A 415 0.74 19.28 33.92
C ARG A 415 -0.38 20.00 34.67
N ARG A 416 -1.43 19.28 35.06
CA ARG A 416 -2.43 19.81 36.01
C ARG A 416 -1.66 20.24 37.26
N ARG A 417 -1.63 21.54 37.54
CA ARG A 417 -1.12 22.07 38.80
C ARG A 417 -1.95 21.41 39.91
N ARG A 418 -1.29 20.63 40.77
CA ARG A 418 -1.89 20.14 42.02
C ARG A 418 -1.94 21.27 43.03
#